data_AF-A0A4Y9Q8N5-F1
#
_entry.id   AF-A0A4Y9Q8N5-F1
#
_cell.length_a   1.000
_cell.length_b   1.000
_cell.length_c   1.000
_cell.angle_alpha   90.00
_cell.angle_beta   90.00
_cell.angle_gamma   90.00
#
_symmetry.space_group_name_H-M   'P 1'
#
loop_
_entity.id
_entity.type
_entity.pdbx_description
1 polymer ?
#
loop_
_entity_poly.entity_id
_entity_poly.type
_entity_poly.pdbx_seq_one_letter_code
_entity_poly.pdbx_strand_id
1 'polypeptide(L)'
;MISLEAARRVRDKLVARLQGREDVTGVGIVRHGDGYGVQVNLSAEGMRLPPQIDGVPIRTRIIGPVVAQRVSPLSGEDQRTG
;
A
#
# COMPACT_ATOMS: atom_id res chain seq x y z
N MET A 1 14.64 -15.65 0.85
CA MET A 1 13.19 -15.46 1.00
C MET A 1 12.94 -14.42 2.07
N ILE A 2 12.13 -13.38 1.80
CA ILE A 2 11.76 -12.35 2.79
C ILE A 2 10.41 -12.73 3.40
N SER A 3 10.29 -12.69 4.73
CA SER A 3 9.06 -13.00 5.45
C SER A 3 8.03 -11.86 5.41
N LEU A 4 6.76 -12.19 5.62
CA LEU A 4 5.69 -11.20 5.70
C LEU A 4 5.91 -10.22 6.85
N GLU A 5 6.42 -10.69 8.00
CA GLU A 5 6.71 -9.83 9.15
C GLU A 5 7.83 -8.83 8.86
N ALA A 6 8.90 -9.26 8.18
CA ALA A 6 9.97 -8.35 7.76
C ALA A 6 9.42 -7.27 6.82
N ALA A 7 8.59 -7.66 5.85
CA ALA A 7 7.92 -6.72 4.94
C ALA A 7 6.98 -5.75 5.68
N ARG A 8 6.24 -6.23 6.70
CA ARG A 8 5.40 -5.37 7.56
C ARG A 8 6.21 -4.31 8.28
N ARG A 9 7.30 -4.70 8.96
CA ARG A 9 8.17 -3.75 9.67
C ARG A 9 8.70 -2.65 8.75
N VAL A 10 9.13 -3.01 7.54
CA VAL A 10 9.62 -2.04 6.55
C VAL A 10 8.48 -1.16 6.03
N ARG A 11 7.30 -1.73 5.76
CA ARG A 11 6.10 -0.98 5.37
C ARG A 11 5.72 0.05 6.42
N ASP A 12 5.68 -0.30 7.70
CA ASP A 12 5.32 0.64 8.77
C ASP A 12 6.38 1.76 8.93
N LYS A 13 7.67 1.44 8.79
CA LYS A 13 8.75 2.44 8.72
C LYS A 13 8.58 3.39 7.53
N LEU A 14 8.20 2.87 6.36
CA LEU A 14 7.97 3.67 5.16
C LEU A 14 6.74 4.55 5.31
N VAL A 15 5.63 4.02 5.85
CA VAL A 15 4.43 4.80 6.14
C VAL A 15 4.78 5.98 7.05
N ALA A 16 5.47 5.74 8.17
CA ALA A 16 5.86 6.81 9.08
C ALA A 16 6.76 7.89 8.42
N ARG A 17 7.68 7.48 7.53
CA ARG A 17 8.57 8.41 6.81
C ARG A 17 7.89 9.18 5.69
N LEU A 18 6.85 8.60 5.09
CA LEU A 18 6.15 9.17 3.94
C LEU A 18 4.83 9.85 4.34
N GLN A 19 4.51 9.91 5.64
CA GLN A 19 3.38 10.67 6.14
C GLN A 19 3.48 12.14 5.70
N GLY A 20 2.37 12.66 5.16
CA GLY A 20 2.28 14.04 4.67
C GLY A 20 2.80 14.29 3.25
N ARG A 21 3.32 13.26 2.56
CA ARG A 21 3.71 13.36 1.15
C ARG A 21 2.47 13.26 0.24
N GLU A 22 2.15 14.34 -0.45
CA GLU A 22 1.03 14.39 -1.41
C GLU A 22 1.28 13.54 -2.67
N ASP A 23 2.55 13.29 -2.99
CA ASP A 23 2.97 12.45 -4.11
C ASP A 23 2.80 10.94 -3.83
N VAL A 24 2.51 10.53 -2.59
CA VAL A 24 2.33 9.13 -2.19
C VAL A 24 0.85 8.80 -2.07
N THR A 25 0.35 7.91 -2.92
CA THR A 25 -1.05 7.46 -2.93
C THR A 25 -1.28 6.20 -2.09
N GLY A 26 -0.23 5.46 -1.74
CA GLY A 26 -0.34 4.33 -0.82
C GLY A 26 0.93 3.52 -0.64
N VAL A 27 1.00 2.77 0.46
CA VAL A 27 2.11 1.86 0.78
C VAL A 27 1.54 0.49 1.17
N GLY A 28 1.87 -0.53 0.39
CA GLY A 28 1.35 -1.89 0.54
C GLY A 28 2.44 -2.96 0.51
N ILE A 29 2.07 -4.18 0.89
CA ILE A 29 2.96 -5.36 0.80
C ILE A 29 2.56 -6.15 -0.44
N VAL A 30 3.55 -6.61 -1.19
CA VAL A 30 3.37 -7.39 -2.42
C VAL A 30 4.19 -8.67 -2.36
N ARG A 31 3.76 -9.68 -3.13
CA ARG A 31 4.60 -10.86 -3.37
C ARG A 31 5.80 -10.48 -4.24
N HIS A 32 6.96 -11.01 -3.89
CA HIS A 32 8.20 -10.78 -4.64
C HIS A 32 9.00 -12.08 -4.73
N GLY A 33 8.95 -12.75 -5.88
CA GLY A 33 9.45 -14.11 -6.03
C GLY A 33 8.79 -15.04 -5.00
N ASP A 34 9.61 -15.80 -4.29
CA ASP A 34 9.19 -16.71 -3.21
C ASP A 34 8.88 -15.99 -1.88
N GLY A 35 9.16 -14.69 -1.78
CA GLY A 35 9.01 -13.89 -0.56
C GLY A 35 8.01 -12.74 -0.67
N TYR A 36 8.26 -11.70 0.12
CA TYR A 36 7.48 -10.47 0.17
C TYR A 36 8.36 -9.24 -0.06
N GLY A 37 7.75 -8.17 -0.56
CA GLY A 37 8.34 -6.85 -0.72
C GLY A 37 7.32 -5.76 -0.38
N VAL A 38 7.74 -4.50 -0.47
CA VAL A 38 6.87 -3.35 -0.25
C VAL A 38 6.71 -2.59 -1.56
N GLN A 39 5.46 -2.25 -1.90
CA GLN A 39 5.14 -1.39 -3.04
C GLN A 39 4.69 -0.02 -2.53
N VAL A 40 5.30 1.02 -3.07
CA VAL A 40 4.89 2.41 -2.88
C VAL A 40 4.24 2.91 -4.16
N ASN A 41 3.00 3.34 -4.03
CA ASN A 41 2.21 3.92 -5.09
C ASN A 41 2.39 5.44 -5.07
N LEU A 42 2.68 6.02 -6.23
CA LEU A 42 2.93 7.45 -6.40
C LEU A 42 1.91 8.04 -7.37
N SER A 43 1.52 9.31 -7.19
CA SER A 43 0.62 10.02 -8.10
C SER A 43 1.33 10.56 -9.34
N ALA A 44 2.63 10.83 -9.24
CA ALA A 44 3.47 11.34 -10.31
C ALA A 44 4.91 10.84 -10.18
N GLU A 45 5.71 11.05 -11.23
CA GLU A 45 7.15 10.82 -11.19
C GLU A 45 7.83 11.87 -10.29
N GLY A 46 8.86 11.47 -9.55
CA GLY A 46 9.68 12.42 -8.77
C GLY A 46 10.28 11.85 -7.50
N MET A 47 9.60 10.91 -6.86
CA MET A 47 10.14 10.21 -5.69
C MET A 47 10.98 9.00 -6.11
N ARG A 48 12.25 9.00 -5.72
CA ARG A 48 13.12 7.83 -5.82
C ARG A 48 13.27 7.20 -4.45
N LEU A 49 12.87 5.94 -4.34
CA LEU A 49 13.11 5.12 -3.16
C LEU A 49 14.29 4.17 -3.42
N PRO A 50 15.07 3.83 -2.37
CA PRO A 50 16.09 2.80 -2.51
C PRO A 50 15.42 1.48 -2.92
N PRO A 51 16.08 0.64 -3.74
CA PRO A 51 15.51 -0.61 -4.24
C PRO A 51 15.29 -1.66 -3.12
N GLN A 52 15.88 -1.42 -1.94
CA GLN A 52 15.74 -2.26 -0.76
C GLN A 52 15.87 -1.45 0.53
N ILE A 53 15.16 -1.85 1.58
CA ILE A 53 15.29 -1.32 2.95
C ILE A 53 15.31 -2.51 3.90
N ASP A 54 16.32 -2.59 4.78
CA ASP A 54 16.51 -3.74 5.69
C ASP A 54 16.49 -5.11 4.95
N GLY A 55 17.00 -5.14 3.70
CA GLY A 55 16.98 -6.32 2.83
C GLY A 55 15.62 -6.64 2.19
N VAL A 56 14.56 -5.89 2.51
CA VAL A 56 13.23 -6.03 1.90
C VAL A 56 13.18 -5.27 0.58
N PRO A 57 12.80 -5.90 -0.54
CA PRO A 57 12.72 -5.24 -1.84
C PRO A 57 11.61 -4.19 -1.86
N ILE A 58 11.92 -3.00 -2.37
CA ILE A 58 11.01 -1.88 -2.53
C ILE A 58 10.73 -1.67 -4.02
N ARG A 59 9.46 -1.52 -4.37
CA ARG A 59 9.03 -1.17 -5.73
C ARG A 59 8.20 0.10 -5.71
N THR A 60 8.50 1.01 -6.62
CA THR A 60 7.67 2.19 -6.87
C THR A 60 6.77 1.94 -8.07
N ARG A 61 5.51 2.31 -7.98
CA ARG A 61 4.56 2.27 -9.10
C ARG A 61 3.84 3.61 -9.19
N ILE A 62 3.93 4.26 -10.34
CA ILE A 62 3.12 5.44 -10.61
C ILE A 62 1.72 4.94 -10.97
N ILE A 63 0.74 5.39 -10.20
CA ILE A 63 -0.67 5.15 -10.46
C ILE A 63 -1.36 6.51 -10.51
N GLY A 64 -2.34 6.67 -11.40
CA GLY A 64 -3.17 7.86 -11.43
C GLY A 64 -3.86 8.12 -10.07
N PRO A 65 -4.55 9.25 -9.91
CA PRO A 65 -5.17 9.64 -8.65
C PRO A 65 -6.05 8.53 -8.08
N VAL A 66 -5.79 8.15 -6.82
CA VAL A 66 -6.62 7.18 -6.09
C VAL A 66 -7.70 7.95 -5.36
N VAL A 67 -8.96 7.71 -5.71
CA VAL A 67 -10.13 8.21 -5.00
C VAL A 67 -10.74 7.10 -4.16
N ALA A 68 -10.91 7.36 -2.86
CA ALA A 68 -11.65 6.46 -1.99
C ALA A 68 -13.10 6.37 -2.46
N GLN A 69 -13.50 5.22 -3.01
CA GLN A 69 -14.91 4.96 -3.28
C GLN A 69 -15.60 4.61 -1.97
N ARG A 70 -16.53 5.46 -1.55
CA ARG A 70 -17.40 5.16 -0.43
C ARG A 70 -18.31 4.00 -0.84
N VAL A 71 -18.00 2.80 -0.37
CA VAL A 71 -18.95 1.69 -0.43
C VAL A 71 -20.14 2.07 0.46
N SER A 72 -21.28 2.36 -0.15
CA SER A 72 -22.53 2.47 0.60
C SER A 72 -22.77 1.13 1.31
N PRO A 73 -23.18 1.12 2.59
CA PRO A 73 -23.66 -0.10 3.19
C PRO A 73 -24.79 -0.63 2.30
N LEU A 74 -24.71 -1.90 1.93
CA LEU A 74 -25.80 -2.59 1.28
C LEU A 74 -27.02 -2.43 2.19
N SER A 75 -27.98 -1.59 1.80
CA SER A 75 -29.28 -1.50 2.44
C SER A 75 -30.00 -2.82 2.21
N GLY A 76 -29.76 -3.79 3.08
CA GLY A 76 -30.61 -4.95 3.26
C GLY A 76 -31.76 -4.54 4.17
N GLU A 77 -32.77 -3.88 3.61
CA GLU A 77 -34.08 -3.81 4.25
C GLU A 77 -34.68 -5.22 4.22
N ASP A 78 -34.50 -5.97 5.31
CA ASP A 78 -35.23 -7.21 5.56
C ASP A 78 -36.69 -6.85 5.87
N GLN A 79 -37.48 -6.75 4.81
CA GLN A 79 -38.93 -6.77 4.91
C GLN A 79 -39.36 -8.18 5.28
N ARG A 80 -39.50 -8.46 6.58
CA ARG A 80 -40.21 -9.65 7.08
C ARG A 80 -41.16 -9.29 8.23
N THR A 81 -42.41 -9.09 7.80
CA THR A 81 -43.65 -9.63 8.37
C THR A 81 -43.66 -10.02 9.84
N GLY A 82 -44.55 -9.36 10.59
CA GLY A 82 -45.09 -9.79 11.88
C GLY A 82 -46.30 -8.96 12.24
#